data_AF-A0A1F6NRL9-F1
#
_entry.id   AF-A0A1F6NRL9-F1
#
_cell.length_a   1.000
_cell.length_b   1.000
_cell.length_c   1.000
_cell.angle_alpha   90.00
_cell.angle_beta   90.00
_cell.angle_gamma   90.00
#
_symmetry.space_group_name_H-M   'P 1'
#
loop_
_entity.id
_entity.type
_entity.pdbx_description
1 polymer ?
#
loop_
_entity_poly.entity_id
_entity_poly.type
_entity_poly.pdbx_seq_one_letter_code
_entity_poly.pdbx_strand_id
1 'polypeptide(L)'
;MYLDALDNLTRKKKNKGEEVTEQDKEDLIKSVVSKMEQKVEELRYVNELLEKHLTEIPQGVHRVIDMAGGAGDVGLGITTQLLSEGRDINHVEIVDPQTGTDLFMHTIIDHLPFQQELEKIVHHALEHNNGYLQNADITPDAMVVAKHACGTLTDDSLDLWKDSDSKIFVAMTCCQDKACGHPSRYDIPQEEWDRLTTESGWTNLEDEIGKSSGQKKKELEEKMIKGKEAMKILDMARVDYLRRHGFQAELYMTDKFPKGDVIIARRLPKNFLIKLKEIEQLEKDDPTTFDNLRLKLDYLIKGKGSARGAKVENMLREFGDDWVLEDFIEIDRRLDPTIADAEVKEILSDLKKRAARERTRIVKEREEREEQKAEKAREKEFMDALFADSRGRIDIYARQHAEKTGVTIPYNKFNTVINALQNKINRMKGENLEQIRISLDKIMEEMGY
;
A
#
# COMPACT_ATOMS: atom_id res chain seq x y z
N MET A 1 13.96 -4.88 18.34
CA MET A 1 12.87 -3.95 17.95
C MET A 1 12.63 -2.82 18.97
N TYR A 2 12.07 -3.07 20.16
CA TYR A 2 11.79 -1.97 21.11
C TYR A 2 13.06 -1.23 21.56
N LEU A 3 14.12 -1.95 21.93
CA LEU A 3 15.39 -1.37 22.36
C LEU A 3 16.04 -0.55 21.24
N ASP A 4 16.07 -1.05 19.99
CA ASP A 4 16.61 -0.31 18.84
C ASP A 4 15.79 0.95 18.54
N ALA A 5 14.46 0.86 18.67
CA ALA A 5 13.57 1.99 18.48
C ALA A 5 13.76 3.04 19.59
N LEU A 6 14.03 2.59 20.82
CA LEU A 6 14.30 3.44 21.98
C LEU A 6 15.66 4.13 21.85
N ASP A 7 16.69 3.43 21.38
CA ASP A 7 18.01 4.01 21.11
C ASP A 7 17.95 5.06 19.99
N ASN A 8 17.21 4.79 18.93
CA ASN A 8 16.97 5.74 17.85
C ASN A 8 16.20 6.98 18.33
N LEU A 9 15.18 6.79 19.16
CA LEU A 9 14.40 7.87 19.77
C LEU A 9 15.29 8.72 20.69
N THR A 10 16.11 8.07 21.51
CA THR A 10 17.08 8.72 22.41
C THR A 10 18.07 9.57 21.63
N ARG A 11 18.66 9.04 20.55
CA ARG A 11 19.54 9.81 19.66
C ARG A 11 18.82 11.01 19.04
N LYS A 12 17.59 10.82 18.54
CA LYS A 12 16.80 11.90 17.92
C LYS A 12 16.47 13.02 18.91
N LYS A 13 16.05 12.67 20.13
CA LYS A 13 15.74 13.62 21.21
C LYS A 13 17.00 14.37 21.65
N LYS A 14 18.10 13.65 21.89
CA LYS A 14 19.40 14.25 22.22
C LYS A 14 19.88 15.24 21.15
N ASN A 15 19.73 14.91 19.86
CA ASN A 15 20.08 15.82 18.75
C ASN A 15 19.23 17.09 18.71
N LYS A 16 18.04 17.09 19.33
CA LYS A 16 17.16 18.25 19.50
C LYS A 16 17.36 18.96 20.84
N GLY A 17 18.27 18.48 21.69
CA GLY A 17 18.44 18.98 23.06
C GLY A 17 17.32 18.59 24.01
N GLU A 18 16.52 17.57 23.67
CA GLU A 18 15.42 17.06 24.48
C GLU A 18 15.82 15.74 25.15
N GLU A 19 15.19 15.44 26.29
CA GLU A 19 15.26 14.12 26.93
C GLU A 19 14.07 13.24 26.52
N VAL A 20 14.24 11.92 26.60
CA VAL A 20 13.16 10.95 26.38
C VAL A 20 12.29 10.91 27.63
N THR A 21 11.01 11.21 27.48
CA THR A 21 10.02 11.15 28.58
C THR A 21 9.42 9.76 28.73
N GLU A 22 8.75 9.48 29.86
CA GLU A 22 7.97 8.23 30.01
C GLU A 22 6.82 8.15 28.99
N GLN A 23 6.17 9.28 28.67
CA GLN A 23 5.16 9.33 27.62
C GLN A 23 5.74 8.95 26.24
N ASP A 24 6.96 9.42 25.93
CA ASP A 24 7.64 9.04 24.69
C ASP A 24 7.90 7.52 24.63
N LYS A 25 8.22 6.89 25.77
CA LYS A 25 8.39 5.42 25.86
C LYS A 25 7.07 4.68 25.68
N GLU A 26 5.99 5.13 26.33
CA GLU A 26 4.66 4.52 26.18
C GLU A 26 4.16 4.60 24.73
N ASP A 27 4.30 5.76 24.10
CA ASP A 27 3.92 5.96 22.71
C ASP A 27 4.79 5.11 21.77
N LEU A 28 6.07 4.96 22.09
CA LEU A 28 6.98 4.08 21.37
C LEU A 28 6.54 2.61 21.49
N ILE A 29 6.20 2.13 22.69
CA ILE A 29 5.71 0.76 22.90
C ILE A 29 4.46 0.51 22.06
N LYS A 30 3.46 1.40 22.13
CA LYS A 30 2.23 1.28 21.33
C LYS A 30 2.52 1.23 19.83
N SER A 31 3.42 2.08 19.34
CA SER A 31 3.84 2.08 17.94
C SER A 31 4.56 0.80 17.54
N VAL A 32 5.44 0.28 18.41
CA VAL A 32 6.16 -0.98 18.18
C VAL A 32 5.20 -2.16 18.13
N VAL A 33 4.26 -2.28 19.07
CA VAL A 33 3.25 -3.35 19.10
C VAL A 33 2.37 -3.31 17.85
N SER A 34 1.86 -2.14 17.50
CA SER A 34 1.05 -1.97 16.28
C SER A 34 1.80 -2.38 15.01
N LYS A 35 3.11 -2.05 14.92
CA LYS A 35 3.96 -2.49 13.80
C LYS A 35 4.19 -3.99 13.80
N MET A 36 4.33 -4.61 14.97
CA MET A 36 4.45 -6.08 15.08
C MET A 36 3.16 -6.77 14.62
N GLU A 37 1.99 -6.30 15.08
CA GLU A 37 0.69 -6.82 14.66
C GLU A 37 0.51 -6.71 13.14
N GLN A 38 0.85 -5.56 12.55
CA GLN A 38 0.83 -5.38 11.11
C GLN A 38 1.75 -6.38 10.40
N LYS A 39 2.98 -6.60 10.90
CA LYS A 39 3.94 -7.54 10.28
C LYS A 39 3.44 -8.99 10.29
N VAL A 40 2.73 -9.39 11.35
CA VAL A 40 2.07 -10.70 11.44
C VAL A 40 0.91 -10.80 10.44
N GLU A 41 0.10 -9.75 10.31
CA GLU A 41 -1.03 -9.72 9.38
C GLU A 41 -0.55 -9.71 7.92
N GLU A 42 0.55 -9.02 7.61
CA GLU A 42 1.21 -9.07 6.29
C GLU A 42 1.64 -10.51 5.94
N LEU A 43 2.24 -11.23 6.90
CA LEU A 43 2.66 -12.62 6.70
C LEU A 43 1.45 -13.55 6.46
N ARG A 44 0.38 -13.40 7.24
CA ARG A 44 -0.86 -14.15 7.04
C ARG A 44 -1.46 -13.89 5.67
N TYR A 45 -1.50 -12.62 5.26
CA TYR A 45 -2.01 -12.25 3.94
C TYR A 45 -1.20 -12.90 2.80
N VAL A 46 0.14 -12.86 2.87
CA VAL A 46 0.99 -13.53 1.88
C VAL A 46 0.74 -15.03 1.88
N ASN A 47 0.69 -15.68 3.05
CA ASN A 47 0.43 -17.12 3.13
C ASN A 47 -0.97 -17.51 2.61
N GLU A 48 -2.01 -16.73 2.88
CA GLU A 48 -3.37 -16.94 2.35
C GLU A 48 -3.42 -16.86 0.82
N LEU A 49 -2.67 -15.91 0.23
CA LEU A 49 -2.51 -15.85 -1.22
C LEU A 49 -1.79 -17.09 -1.72
N LEU A 50 -0.68 -17.43 -1.08
CA LEU A 50 0.14 -18.57 -1.49
C LEU A 50 -0.57 -19.90 -1.34
N GLU A 51 -1.43 -20.13 -0.35
CA GLU A 51 -2.16 -21.40 -0.17
C GLU A 51 -2.88 -21.85 -1.46
N LYS A 52 -3.44 -20.90 -2.22
CA LYS A 52 -4.07 -21.18 -3.52
C LYS A 52 -3.07 -21.58 -4.60
N HIS A 53 -1.87 -21.00 -4.55
CA HIS A 53 -0.78 -21.24 -5.49
C HIS A 53 0.09 -22.43 -5.09
N LEU A 54 0.22 -22.76 -3.80
CA LEU A 54 1.06 -23.81 -3.23
C LEU A 54 0.66 -25.19 -3.75
N THR A 55 -0.65 -25.42 -3.93
CA THR A 55 -1.19 -26.62 -4.58
C THR A 55 -0.81 -26.73 -6.06
N GLU A 56 -0.49 -25.60 -6.70
CA GLU A 56 -0.10 -25.48 -8.10
C GLU A 56 1.43 -25.39 -8.28
N ILE A 57 2.19 -25.23 -7.18
CA ILE A 57 3.66 -25.20 -7.22
C ILE A 57 4.19 -26.57 -7.69
N PRO A 58 5.11 -26.59 -8.68
CA PRO A 58 5.74 -27.82 -9.14
C PRO A 58 6.27 -28.69 -7.98
N GLN A 59 6.01 -30.00 -8.03
CA GLN A 59 6.44 -30.95 -6.99
C GLN A 59 7.97 -30.96 -6.77
N GLY A 60 8.74 -30.55 -7.77
CA GLY A 60 10.21 -30.46 -7.70
C GLY A 60 10.76 -29.23 -6.96
N VAL A 61 9.94 -28.50 -6.20
CA VAL A 61 10.44 -27.43 -5.30
C VAL A 61 10.85 -28.04 -3.96
N HIS A 62 12.14 -27.93 -3.64
CA HIS A 62 12.76 -28.48 -2.42
C HIS A 62 13.48 -27.41 -1.59
N ARG A 63 13.63 -26.20 -2.13
CA ARG A 63 14.37 -25.09 -1.50
C ARG A 63 13.52 -23.82 -1.50
N VAL A 64 13.66 -22.99 -0.46
CA VAL A 64 13.09 -21.64 -0.41
C VAL A 64 14.22 -20.63 -0.24
N ILE A 65 14.23 -19.57 -1.05
CA ILE A 65 15.24 -18.49 -1.00
C ILE A 65 14.51 -17.19 -0.68
N ASP A 66 14.77 -16.61 0.49
CA ASP A 66 14.18 -15.37 0.98
C ASP A 66 15.14 -14.19 0.77
N MET A 67 14.89 -13.44 -0.30
CA MET A 67 15.67 -12.28 -0.72
C MET A 67 15.23 -11.02 0.01
N ALA A 68 16.21 -10.29 0.56
CA ALA A 68 15.95 -9.19 1.49
C ALA A 68 15.11 -9.68 2.69
N GLY A 69 15.36 -10.92 3.13
CA GLY A 69 14.53 -11.63 4.10
C GLY A 69 14.65 -11.11 5.52
N GLY A 70 15.62 -10.24 5.83
CA GLY A 70 15.87 -9.76 7.19
C GLY A 70 16.16 -10.92 8.14
N ALA A 71 15.15 -11.28 8.95
CA ALA A 71 15.21 -12.42 9.86
C ALA A 71 14.52 -13.70 9.34
N GLY A 72 14.05 -13.69 8.10
CA GLY A 72 13.49 -14.85 7.41
C GLY A 72 12.05 -15.19 7.77
N ASP A 73 11.24 -14.21 8.21
CA ASP A 73 9.86 -14.46 8.65
C ASP A 73 9.00 -15.08 7.53
N VAL A 74 9.20 -14.67 6.28
CA VAL A 74 8.48 -15.21 5.12
C VAL A 74 9.07 -16.53 4.65
N GLY A 75 10.40 -16.61 4.47
CA GLY A 75 11.06 -17.84 4.05
C GLY A 75 10.75 -19.02 4.99
N LEU A 76 10.80 -18.78 6.31
CA LEU A 76 10.44 -19.79 7.31
C LEU A 76 8.94 -20.09 7.33
N GLY A 77 8.08 -19.06 7.21
CA GLY A 77 6.64 -19.24 7.16
C GLY A 77 6.16 -20.09 5.99
N ILE A 78 6.69 -19.82 4.79
CA ILE A 78 6.38 -20.60 3.58
C ILE A 78 6.90 -22.02 3.69
N THR A 79 8.12 -22.19 4.21
CA THR A 79 8.70 -23.52 4.44
C THR A 79 7.84 -24.34 5.39
N THR A 80 7.38 -23.73 6.48
CA THR A 80 6.49 -24.37 7.45
C THR A 80 5.18 -24.83 6.78
N GLN A 81 4.61 -23.98 5.92
CA GLN A 81 3.40 -24.32 5.17
C GLN A 81 3.65 -25.48 4.20
N LEU A 82 4.72 -25.45 3.42
CA LEU A 82 5.11 -26.53 2.51
C LEU A 82 5.32 -27.86 3.25
N LEU A 83 6.01 -27.84 4.40
CA LEU A 83 6.19 -29.02 5.26
C LEU A 83 4.84 -29.56 5.76
N SER A 84 3.91 -28.68 6.13
CA SER A 84 2.57 -29.09 6.58
C SER A 84 1.74 -29.79 5.51
N GLU A 85 2.00 -29.48 4.23
CA GLU A 85 1.39 -30.13 3.07
C GLU A 85 2.12 -31.44 2.68
N GLY A 86 3.12 -31.85 3.45
CA GLY A 86 3.91 -33.07 3.21
C GLY A 86 4.95 -32.91 2.10
N ARG A 87 5.35 -31.68 1.76
CA ARG A 87 6.40 -31.41 0.77
C ARG A 87 7.77 -31.69 1.38
N ASP A 88 8.68 -32.22 0.56
CA ASP A 88 10.06 -32.49 0.96
C ASP A 88 10.92 -31.24 0.78
N ILE A 89 10.82 -30.31 1.74
CA ILE A 89 11.67 -29.12 1.78
C ILE A 89 12.88 -29.42 2.66
N ASN A 90 14.08 -29.27 2.10
CA ASN A 90 15.33 -29.61 2.76
C ASN A 90 16.30 -28.43 2.92
N HIS A 91 15.95 -27.25 2.38
CA HIS A 91 16.80 -26.06 2.45
C HIS A 91 16.00 -24.76 2.47
N VAL A 92 16.42 -23.81 3.31
CA VAL A 92 15.89 -22.43 3.34
C VAL A 92 17.03 -21.44 3.42
N GLU A 93 17.23 -20.64 2.39
CA GLU A 93 18.29 -19.64 2.32
C GLU A 93 17.72 -18.25 2.63
N ILE A 94 18.27 -17.55 3.63
CA ILE A 94 17.92 -16.15 3.93
C ILE A 94 19.04 -15.24 3.42
N VAL A 95 18.73 -14.40 2.43
CA VAL A 95 19.69 -13.50 1.77
C VAL A 95 19.48 -12.08 2.28
N ASP A 96 20.27 -11.67 3.27
CA ASP A 96 20.24 -10.30 3.79
C ASP A 96 21.65 -9.84 4.24
N PRO A 97 22.09 -8.62 3.87
CA PRO A 97 23.38 -8.09 4.31
C PRO A 97 23.43 -7.72 5.80
N GLN A 98 22.30 -7.72 6.50
CA GLN A 98 22.23 -7.38 7.92
C GLN A 98 22.80 -8.50 8.79
N THR A 99 23.93 -8.22 9.44
CA THR A 99 24.53 -9.11 10.44
C THR A 99 23.69 -9.15 11.73
N GLY A 100 23.61 -10.31 12.39
CA GLY A 100 22.97 -10.47 13.71
C GLY A 100 21.46 -10.75 13.66
N THR A 101 20.93 -11.14 12.50
CA THR A 101 19.54 -11.58 12.33
C THR A 101 19.34 -13.05 12.71
N ASP A 102 20.42 -13.81 12.86
CA ASP A 102 20.48 -15.22 13.28
C ASP A 102 19.78 -15.47 14.62
N LEU A 103 20.07 -14.65 15.64
CA LEU A 103 19.44 -14.79 16.96
C LEU A 103 17.93 -14.60 16.88
N PHE A 104 17.48 -13.66 16.05
CA PHE A 104 16.05 -13.40 15.86
C PHE A 104 15.40 -14.53 15.06
N MET A 105 16.08 -15.08 14.06
CA MET A 105 15.62 -16.21 13.28
C MET A 105 15.44 -17.47 14.15
N HIS A 106 16.40 -17.80 15.02
CA HIS A 106 16.24 -18.89 15.98
C HIS A 106 15.04 -18.68 16.90
N THR A 107 14.82 -17.45 17.36
CA THR A 107 13.64 -17.11 18.16
C THR A 107 12.34 -17.33 17.38
N ILE A 108 12.31 -17.05 16.07
CA ILE A 108 11.15 -17.34 15.22
C ILE A 108 10.93 -18.86 15.16
N ILE A 109 11.98 -19.64 14.90
CA ILE A 109 11.92 -21.10 14.77
C ILE A 109 11.39 -21.77 16.05
N ASP A 110 11.80 -21.30 17.23
CA ASP A 110 11.31 -21.77 18.54
C ASP A 110 9.77 -21.68 18.69
N HIS A 111 9.14 -20.83 17.87
CA HIS A 111 7.70 -20.58 17.90
C HIS A 111 6.95 -21.15 16.68
N LEU A 112 7.63 -21.83 15.76
CA LEU A 112 7.03 -22.47 14.58
C LEU A 112 6.81 -23.97 14.81
N PRO A 113 5.75 -24.56 14.21
CA PRO A 113 5.63 -26.01 14.13
C PRO A 113 6.77 -26.59 13.28
N PHE A 114 7.09 -27.87 13.46
CA PHE A 114 8.26 -28.53 12.84
C PHE A 114 9.61 -27.94 13.27
N GLN A 115 9.70 -27.40 14.49
CA GLN A 115 10.92 -26.78 15.03
C GLN A 115 12.19 -27.61 14.75
N GLN A 116 12.19 -28.91 15.05
CA GLN A 116 13.38 -29.76 14.88
C GLN A 116 13.77 -29.94 13.41
N GLU A 117 12.81 -30.01 12.50
CA GLU A 117 13.04 -30.05 11.06
C GLU A 117 13.56 -28.71 10.55
N LEU A 118 12.91 -27.60 10.95
CA LEU A 118 13.31 -26.25 10.58
C LEU A 118 14.72 -25.92 11.07
N GLU A 119 15.08 -26.28 12.31
CA GLU A 119 16.44 -26.12 12.84
C GLU A 119 17.47 -26.85 11.97
N LYS A 120 17.17 -28.06 11.48
CA LYS A 120 18.08 -28.80 10.58
C LYS A 120 18.20 -28.13 9.21
N ILE A 121 17.06 -27.75 8.63
CA ILE A 121 16.96 -27.09 7.33
C ILE A 121 17.72 -25.75 7.34
N VAL A 122 17.57 -24.99 8.43
CA VAL A 122 18.17 -23.66 8.61
C VAL A 122 19.64 -23.74 9.05
N HIS A 123 20.04 -24.72 9.86
CA HIS A 123 21.45 -24.90 10.23
C HIS A 123 22.35 -25.05 8.99
N HIS A 124 21.90 -25.78 7.97
CA HIS A 124 22.60 -25.89 6.70
C HIS A 124 22.70 -24.56 5.92
N ALA A 125 21.73 -23.67 6.10
CA ALA A 125 21.67 -22.37 5.43
C ALA A 125 22.45 -21.26 6.15
N LEU A 126 22.47 -21.29 7.49
CA LEU A 126 23.27 -20.37 8.32
C LEU A 126 24.77 -20.51 8.10
N GLU A 127 25.25 -21.70 7.71
CA GLU A 127 26.64 -21.93 7.34
C GLU A 127 27.02 -21.24 6.01
N HIS A 128 26.03 -20.81 5.20
CA HIS A 128 26.23 -20.42 3.81
C HIS A 128 25.69 -19.03 3.42
N ASN A 129 25.02 -18.27 4.30
CA ASN A 129 24.49 -16.98 3.84
C ASN A 129 24.33 -15.85 4.86
N ASN A 130 25.06 -14.76 4.58
CA ASN A 130 24.98 -13.44 5.22
C ASN A 130 25.14 -12.33 4.15
N GLY A 131 24.82 -12.66 2.88
CA GLY A 131 25.32 -11.96 1.71
C GLY A 131 24.41 -10.89 1.13
N TYR A 132 24.96 -10.15 0.16
CA TYR A 132 24.19 -9.32 -0.77
C TYR A 132 23.35 -10.19 -1.71
N LEU A 133 22.27 -9.64 -2.28
CA LEU A 133 21.38 -10.35 -3.22
C LEU A 133 22.12 -11.10 -4.34
N GLN A 134 23.27 -10.59 -4.80
CA GLN A 134 24.05 -11.21 -5.89
C GLN A 134 24.63 -12.58 -5.53
N ASN A 135 24.66 -12.92 -4.25
CA ASN A 135 25.20 -14.18 -3.73
C ASN A 135 24.12 -15.26 -3.56
N ALA A 136 22.85 -14.96 -3.86
CA ALA A 136 21.76 -15.91 -3.72
C ALA A 136 21.96 -17.15 -4.63
N ASP A 137 21.91 -18.36 -4.06
CA ASP A 137 22.08 -19.62 -4.81
C ASP A 137 20.75 -20.08 -5.44
N ILE A 138 20.28 -19.36 -6.47
CA ILE A 138 19.00 -19.65 -7.11
C ILE A 138 19.09 -20.86 -8.03
N THR A 139 18.70 -22.03 -7.51
CA THR A 139 18.64 -23.29 -8.26
C THR A 139 17.25 -23.57 -8.86
N PRO A 140 17.13 -24.48 -9.85
CA PRO A 140 15.85 -24.78 -10.50
C PRO A 140 14.75 -25.32 -9.58
N ASP A 141 15.15 -25.99 -8.50
CA ASP A 141 14.30 -26.56 -7.44
C ASP A 141 13.99 -25.55 -6.31
N ALA A 142 14.40 -24.29 -6.47
CA ALA A 142 14.13 -23.24 -5.51
C ALA A 142 12.84 -22.47 -5.83
N MET A 143 12.13 -22.07 -4.78
CA MET A 143 11.15 -21.00 -4.78
C MET A 143 11.81 -19.73 -4.24
N VAL A 144 11.71 -18.61 -4.97
CA VAL A 144 12.27 -17.33 -4.52
C VAL A 144 11.16 -16.46 -3.97
N VAL A 145 11.38 -15.88 -2.79
CA VAL A 145 10.47 -14.94 -2.15
C VAL A 145 11.20 -13.66 -1.77
N ALA A 146 10.51 -12.53 -1.80
CA ALA A 146 11.05 -11.25 -1.38
C ALA A 146 9.96 -10.40 -0.72
N LYS A 147 10.06 -10.14 0.58
CA LYS A 147 9.09 -9.30 1.30
C LYS A 147 9.68 -7.95 1.65
N HIS A 148 8.96 -6.90 1.24
CA HIS A 148 9.32 -5.51 1.47
C HIS A 148 10.74 -5.13 1.02
N ALA A 149 11.20 -5.72 -0.08
CA ALA A 149 12.40 -5.26 -0.75
C ALA A 149 12.23 -3.76 -1.13
N CYS A 150 13.02 -2.89 -0.51
CA CYS A 150 12.88 -1.44 -0.64
C CYS A 150 13.79 -0.87 -1.73
N GLY A 151 13.37 0.23 -2.37
CA GLY A 151 14.16 0.83 -3.44
C GLY A 151 14.39 -0.16 -4.58
N THR A 152 15.60 -0.24 -5.14
CA THR A 152 15.87 -1.13 -6.28
C THR A 152 15.79 -2.62 -5.96
N LEU A 153 15.74 -3.01 -4.68
CA LEU A 153 15.86 -4.41 -4.28
C LEU A 153 14.73 -5.30 -4.83
N THR A 154 13.50 -4.79 -4.99
CA THR A 154 12.42 -5.55 -5.64
C THR A 154 12.79 -5.90 -7.08
N ASP A 155 13.30 -4.90 -7.80
CA ASP A 155 13.67 -5.03 -9.21
C ASP A 155 14.91 -5.92 -9.38
N ASP A 156 15.90 -5.76 -8.50
CA ASP A 156 17.12 -6.56 -8.48
C ASP A 156 16.81 -8.04 -8.17
N SER A 157 15.92 -8.31 -7.21
CA SER A 157 15.48 -9.68 -6.89
C SER A 157 14.72 -10.32 -8.05
N LEU A 158 13.86 -9.55 -8.71
CA LEU A 158 13.11 -9.99 -9.89
C LEU A 158 14.05 -10.34 -11.04
N ASP A 159 15.03 -9.48 -11.34
CA ASP A 159 15.98 -9.71 -12.43
C ASP A 159 16.87 -10.93 -12.17
N LEU A 160 17.38 -11.09 -10.93
CA LEU A 160 18.14 -12.28 -10.53
C LEU A 160 17.32 -13.56 -10.68
N TRP A 161 16.07 -13.57 -10.20
CA TRP A 161 15.20 -14.74 -10.36
C TRP A 161 14.87 -15.03 -11.83
N LYS A 162 14.54 -13.99 -12.61
CA LYS A 162 14.20 -14.11 -14.03
C LYS A 162 15.32 -14.80 -14.80
N ASP A 163 16.57 -14.44 -14.52
CA ASP A 163 17.76 -14.98 -15.17
C ASP A 163 18.18 -16.37 -14.66
N SER A 164 17.57 -16.85 -13.57
CA SER A 164 17.73 -18.22 -13.08
C SER A 164 16.83 -19.23 -13.80
N ASP A 165 16.93 -20.52 -13.44
CA ASP A 165 15.99 -21.58 -13.89
C ASP A 165 14.87 -21.87 -12.87
N SER A 166 14.83 -21.15 -11.74
CA SER A 166 13.79 -21.28 -10.71
C SER A 166 12.39 -21.06 -11.30
N LYS A 167 11.43 -21.83 -10.79
CA LYS A 167 10.07 -21.89 -11.36
C LYS A 167 9.10 -20.87 -10.81
N ILE A 168 9.32 -20.35 -9.60
CA ILE A 168 8.34 -19.47 -8.95
C ILE A 168 9.01 -18.34 -8.18
N PHE A 169 8.36 -17.18 -8.23
CA PHE A 169 8.75 -15.96 -7.54
C PHE A 169 7.55 -15.30 -6.88
N VAL A 170 7.75 -14.86 -5.65
CA VAL A 170 6.74 -14.15 -4.86
C VAL A 170 7.36 -12.89 -4.29
N ALA A 171 6.84 -11.72 -4.64
CA ALA A 171 7.31 -10.47 -4.10
C ALA A 171 6.19 -9.67 -3.46
N MET A 172 6.29 -9.39 -2.16
CA MET A 172 5.46 -8.38 -1.50
C MET A 172 6.17 -7.03 -1.58
N THR A 173 5.60 -6.09 -2.34
CA THR A 173 6.29 -4.85 -2.72
C THR A 173 6.27 -3.81 -1.60
N CYS A 174 7.34 -3.02 -1.50
CA CYS A 174 7.46 -1.89 -0.58
C CYS A 174 7.66 -0.58 -1.36
N CYS A 175 7.65 0.55 -0.65
CA CYS A 175 7.98 1.86 -1.23
C CYS A 175 9.32 1.83 -1.99
N GLN A 176 9.35 2.55 -3.10
CA GLN A 176 10.42 2.54 -4.10
C GLN A 176 11.14 3.89 -4.17
N ASP A 177 10.97 4.75 -3.17
CA ASP A 177 11.57 6.09 -3.10
C ASP A 177 13.08 6.09 -3.22
N LYS A 178 13.74 5.04 -2.70
CA LYS A 178 15.18 4.85 -2.84
C LYS A 178 15.64 4.44 -4.24
N ALA A 179 14.74 4.13 -5.16
CA ALA A 179 15.05 3.86 -6.56
C ALA A 179 15.05 5.12 -7.44
N CYS A 180 14.68 6.29 -6.89
CA CYS A 180 14.78 7.56 -7.59
C CYS A 180 16.24 7.89 -7.94
N GLY A 181 16.48 8.32 -9.19
CA GLY A 181 17.81 8.58 -9.72
C GLY A 181 18.58 7.33 -10.17
N HIS A 182 18.04 6.13 -9.97
CA HIS A 182 18.54 4.93 -10.63
C HIS A 182 18.03 4.85 -12.07
N PRO A 183 18.74 4.13 -12.98
CA PRO A 183 18.27 3.93 -14.34
C PRO A 183 16.85 3.36 -14.37
N SER A 184 15.99 3.95 -15.20
CA SER A 184 14.61 3.50 -15.32
C SER A 184 14.51 2.08 -15.87
N ARG A 185 13.45 1.39 -15.46
CA ARG A 185 13.13 0.01 -15.89
C ARG A 185 11.75 -0.05 -16.56
N TYR A 186 11.45 -1.21 -17.14
CA TYR A 186 10.10 -1.58 -17.62
C TYR A 186 9.51 -0.67 -18.71
N ASP A 187 10.37 -0.08 -19.54
CA ASP A 187 9.99 0.87 -20.61
C ASP A 187 9.35 2.17 -20.07
N ILE A 188 9.57 2.50 -18.80
CA ILE A 188 9.14 3.76 -18.19
C ILE A 188 10.19 4.85 -18.51
N PRO A 189 9.80 6.02 -19.05
CA PRO A 189 10.72 7.13 -19.24
C PRO A 189 11.37 7.57 -17.93
N GLN A 190 12.66 7.97 -17.95
CA GLN A 190 13.41 8.31 -16.73
C GLN A 190 12.73 9.35 -15.85
N GLU A 191 12.21 10.43 -16.43
CA GLU A 191 11.49 11.47 -15.67
C GLU A 191 10.26 10.91 -14.95
N GLU A 192 9.52 10.02 -15.62
CA GLU A 192 8.35 9.38 -15.04
C GLU A 192 8.72 8.34 -13.99
N TRP A 193 9.82 7.61 -14.18
CA TRP A 193 10.37 6.69 -13.19
C TRP A 193 10.76 7.42 -11.90
N ASP A 194 11.51 8.51 -12.00
CA ASP A 194 11.93 9.32 -10.85
C ASP A 194 10.73 9.92 -10.12
N ARG A 195 9.71 10.36 -10.86
CA ARG A 195 8.45 10.83 -10.30
C ARG A 195 7.73 9.72 -9.54
N LEU A 196 7.45 8.59 -10.18
CA LEU A 196 6.69 7.49 -9.58
C LEU A 196 7.39 6.89 -8.37
N THR A 197 8.71 6.68 -8.45
CA THR A 197 9.51 6.19 -7.32
C THR A 197 9.46 7.17 -6.16
N THR A 198 9.64 8.48 -6.39
CA THR A 198 9.51 9.51 -5.35
C THR A 198 8.11 9.52 -4.72
N GLU A 199 7.06 9.51 -5.53
CA GLU A 199 5.66 9.51 -5.06
C GLU A 199 5.34 8.25 -4.24
N SER A 200 5.89 7.09 -4.62
CA SER A 200 5.70 5.83 -3.90
C SER A 200 6.16 5.90 -2.44
N GLY A 201 7.13 6.77 -2.12
CA GLY A 201 7.60 7.03 -0.75
C GLY A 201 6.53 7.62 0.17
N TRP A 202 5.50 8.26 -0.40
CA TRP A 202 4.38 8.84 0.35
C TRP A 202 3.44 7.80 0.95
N THR A 203 3.64 6.51 0.65
CA THR A 203 2.94 5.42 1.36
C THR A 203 3.36 5.29 2.82
N ASN A 204 4.50 5.86 3.22
CA ASN A 204 4.99 5.85 4.60
C ASN A 204 4.38 6.95 5.51
N LEU A 205 3.35 7.68 5.05
CA LEU A 205 2.80 8.85 5.76
C LEU A 205 1.78 8.52 6.86
N GLU A 206 1.42 7.26 7.12
CA GLU A 206 0.40 6.87 8.10
C GLU A 206 0.64 7.45 9.52
N ASP A 207 1.86 7.30 10.02
CA ASP A 207 2.26 7.81 11.36
C ASP A 207 2.09 9.34 11.44
N GLU A 208 2.32 10.08 10.33
CA GLU A 208 2.17 11.54 10.29
C GLU A 208 0.69 11.95 10.15
N ILE A 209 -0.10 11.19 9.40
CA ILE A 209 -1.55 11.41 9.27
C ILE A 209 -2.24 11.24 10.63
N GLY A 210 -1.90 10.20 11.40
CA GLY A 210 -2.47 9.94 12.72
C GLY A 210 -2.20 11.06 13.74
N LYS A 211 -1.10 11.80 13.56
CA LYS A 211 -0.68 12.91 14.44
C LYS A 211 -1.11 14.29 13.92
N SER A 212 -1.65 14.36 12.72
CA SER A 212 -2.04 15.62 12.07
C SER A 212 -3.54 15.86 12.16
N SER A 213 -3.95 17.13 12.06
CA SER A 213 -5.37 17.52 12.07
C SER A 213 -5.65 18.62 11.05
N GLY A 214 -6.94 18.82 10.74
CA GLY A 214 -7.39 19.89 9.84
C GLY A 214 -6.84 19.77 8.42
N GLN A 215 -6.32 20.87 7.89
CA GLN A 215 -5.84 20.97 6.51
C GLN A 215 -4.60 20.10 6.25
N LYS A 216 -3.67 20.05 7.21
CA LYS A 216 -2.44 19.26 7.09
C LYS A 216 -2.74 17.77 6.94
N LYS A 217 -3.73 17.26 7.70
CA LYS A 217 -4.15 15.86 7.61
C LYS A 217 -4.65 15.52 6.19
N LYS A 218 -5.51 16.36 5.62
CA LYS A 218 -6.03 16.18 4.26
C LYS A 218 -4.91 16.17 3.21
N GLU A 219 -3.96 17.09 3.31
CA GLU A 219 -2.82 17.14 2.37
C GLU A 219 -1.94 15.88 2.44
N LEU A 220 -1.74 15.32 3.62
CA LEU A 220 -1.01 14.08 3.80
C LEU A 220 -1.79 12.86 3.27
N GLU A 221 -3.11 12.83 3.48
CA GLU A 221 -3.98 11.79 2.92
C GLU A 221 -3.97 11.82 1.38
N GLU A 222 -4.01 13.01 0.77
CA GLU A 222 -3.89 13.18 -0.69
C GLU A 222 -2.54 12.67 -1.23
N LYS A 223 -1.45 12.97 -0.54
CA LYS A 223 -0.12 12.44 -0.90
C LYS A 223 -0.07 10.92 -0.78
N MET A 224 -0.64 10.36 0.29
CA MET A 224 -0.67 8.91 0.48
C MET A 224 -1.47 8.21 -0.64
N ILE A 225 -2.59 8.78 -1.08
CA ILE A 225 -3.36 8.27 -2.22
C ILE A 225 -2.51 8.24 -3.49
N LYS A 226 -1.81 9.34 -3.80
CA LYS A 226 -0.88 9.39 -4.95
C LYS A 226 0.25 8.38 -4.82
N GLY A 227 0.81 8.20 -3.63
CA GLY A 227 1.85 7.21 -3.39
C GLY A 227 1.38 5.78 -3.65
N LYS A 228 0.14 5.44 -3.22
CA LYS A 228 -0.47 4.13 -3.53
C LYS A 228 -0.71 3.96 -5.04
N GLU A 229 -1.14 5.00 -5.73
CA GLU A 229 -1.32 4.97 -7.19
C GLU A 229 0.02 4.77 -7.92
N ALA A 230 1.07 5.46 -7.49
CA ALA A 230 2.41 5.30 -8.04
C ALA A 230 2.97 3.88 -7.82
N MET A 231 2.79 3.31 -6.62
CA MET A 231 3.13 1.90 -6.33
C MET A 231 2.44 0.94 -7.31
N LYS A 232 1.13 1.10 -7.51
CA LYS A 232 0.35 0.25 -8.42
C LYS A 232 0.87 0.32 -9.86
N ILE A 233 1.21 1.50 -10.35
CA ILE A 233 1.77 1.67 -11.70
C ILE A 233 3.11 0.93 -11.82
N LEU A 234 4.00 1.07 -10.84
CA LEU A 234 5.29 0.38 -10.83
C LEU A 234 5.12 -1.14 -10.76
N ASP A 235 4.21 -1.63 -9.93
CA ASP A 235 3.97 -3.07 -9.75
C ASP A 235 3.29 -3.71 -10.97
N MET A 236 2.36 -3.00 -11.62
CA MET A 236 1.81 -3.41 -12.91
C MET A 236 2.89 -3.48 -13.99
N ALA A 237 3.80 -2.49 -14.05
CA ALA A 237 4.90 -2.50 -15.00
C ALA A 237 5.84 -3.69 -14.80
N ARG A 238 6.09 -4.11 -13.56
CA ARG A 238 6.83 -5.34 -13.22
C ARG A 238 6.13 -6.59 -13.73
N VAL A 239 4.81 -6.69 -13.52
CA VAL A 239 4.02 -7.83 -14.02
C VAL A 239 4.04 -7.90 -15.54
N ASP A 240 3.84 -6.78 -16.21
CA ASP A 240 3.87 -6.73 -17.67
C ASP A 240 5.26 -7.07 -18.22
N TYR A 241 6.32 -6.59 -17.56
CA TYR A 241 7.68 -6.95 -17.88
C TYR A 241 7.90 -8.47 -17.80
N LEU A 242 7.48 -9.11 -16.70
CA LEU A 242 7.56 -10.56 -16.55
C LEU A 242 6.76 -11.29 -17.64
N ARG A 243 5.54 -10.85 -17.95
CA ARG A 243 4.73 -11.47 -19.01
C ARG A 243 5.40 -11.43 -20.38
N ARG A 244 6.06 -10.31 -20.72
CA ARG A 244 6.84 -10.17 -21.96
C ARG A 244 8.04 -11.12 -22.03
N HIS A 245 8.57 -11.55 -20.88
CA HIS A 245 9.74 -12.42 -20.79
C HIS A 245 9.42 -13.91 -20.59
N GLY A 246 8.17 -14.33 -20.84
CA GLY A 246 7.80 -15.75 -20.82
C GLY A 246 7.45 -16.26 -19.42
N PHE A 247 6.89 -15.40 -18.58
CA PHE A 247 6.36 -15.76 -17.28
C PHE A 247 4.85 -15.57 -17.25
N GLN A 248 4.14 -16.42 -16.51
CA GLN A 248 2.81 -16.12 -16.01
C GLN A 248 3.03 -15.26 -14.77
N ALA A 249 2.43 -14.07 -14.71
CA ALA A 249 2.59 -13.17 -13.58
C ALA A 249 1.27 -12.47 -13.25
N GLU A 250 1.01 -12.31 -11.97
CA GLU A 250 -0.23 -11.74 -11.44
C GLU A 250 0.09 -10.75 -10.31
N LEU A 251 -0.74 -9.69 -10.22
CA LEU A 251 -0.67 -8.69 -9.16
C LEU A 251 -1.88 -8.82 -8.24
N TYR A 252 -1.62 -9.11 -6.99
CA TYR A 252 -2.61 -9.14 -5.92
C TYR A 252 -2.58 -7.82 -5.16
N MET A 253 -3.51 -6.93 -5.49
CA MET A 253 -3.62 -5.64 -4.83
C MET A 253 -4.30 -5.77 -3.46
N THR A 254 -3.84 -4.98 -2.49
CA THR A 254 -4.45 -4.92 -1.16
C THR A 254 -4.67 -3.48 -0.70
N ASP A 255 -5.85 -3.23 -0.14
CA ASP A 255 -6.13 -1.97 0.57
C ASP A 255 -5.89 -2.11 2.09
N LYS A 256 -5.58 -3.32 2.58
CA LYS A 256 -5.34 -3.59 4.01
C LYS A 256 -4.10 -2.88 4.54
N PHE A 257 -3.08 -2.73 3.70
CA PHE A 257 -1.80 -2.13 4.05
C PHE A 257 -1.49 -0.96 3.11
N PRO A 258 -0.71 0.05 3.55
CA PRO A 258 -0.26 1.13 2.65
C PRO A 258 0.65 0.67 1.52
N LYS A 259 1.35 -0.43 1.76
CA LYS A 259 2.32 -1.12 0.90
C LYS A 259 2.18 -2.61 1.14
N GLY A 260 2.47 -3.43 0.14
CA GLY A 260 2.32 -4.86 0.24
C GLY A 260 1.37 -5.48 -0.77
N ASP A 261 1.23 -4.86 -1.94
CA ASP A 261 0.73 -5.59 -3.10
C ASP A 261 1.69 -6.75 -3.38
N VAL A 262 1.15 -7.88 -3.81
CA VAL A 262 1.92 -9.13 -3.97
C VAL A 262 1.97 -9.51 -5.44
N ILE A 263 3.18 -9.62 -5.98
CA ILE A 263 3.44 -10.19 -7.29
C ILE A 263 3.70 -11.67 -7.11
N ILE A 264 2.95 -12.52 -7.82
CA ILE A 264 3.22 -13.95 -7.93
C ILE A 264 3.52 -14.25 -9.39
N ALA A 265 4.65 -14.88 -9.65
CA ALA A 265 5.09 -15.21 -11.00
C ALA A 265 5.61 -16.64 -11.10
N ARG A 266 5.23 -17.31 -12.20
CA ARG A 266 5.66 -18.66 -12.56
C ARG A 266 6.33 -18.65 -13.92
N ARG A 267 7.40 -19.43 -14.05
CA ARG A 267 8.09 -19.64 -15.33
C ARG A 267 7.24 -20.55 -16.24
N LEU A 268 6.99 -20.08 -17.46
CA LEU A 268 6.33 -20.86 -18.50
C LEU A 268 7.33 -21.78 -19.21
N PRO A 269 6.87 -22.81 -19.94
CA PRO A 269 7.72 -23.65 -20.78
C PRO A 269 8.62 -22.83 -21.73
N LYS A 270 9.84 -23.30 -22.00
CA LYS A 270 10.84 -22.53 -22.78
C LYS A 270 10.36 -22.20 -24.20
N ASN A 271 9.50 -23.05 -24.78
CA ASN A 271 8.91 -22.85 -26.10
C ASN A 271 7.57 -22.09 -26.07
N PHE A 272 7.09 -21.63 -24.91
CA PHE A 272 5.77 -21.00 -24.76
C PHE A 272 5.56 -19.82 -25.71
N LEU A 273 6.47 -18.85 -25.72
CA LEU A 273 6.34 -17.65 -26.57
C LEU A 273 6.45 -17.98 -28.07
N ILE A 274 7.18 -19.04 -28.42
CA ILE A 274 7.27 -19.52 -29.81
C ILE A 274 5.92 -20.12 -30.22
N LYS A 275 5.35 -20.99 -29.37
CA LYS A 275 4.03 -21.60 -29.58
C LYS A 275 2.92 -20.55 -29.67
N LEU A 276 2.94 -19.54 -28.79
CA LEU A 276 1.97 -18.45 -28.83
C LEU A 276 2.01 -17.74 -30.20
N LYS A 277 3.20 -17.40 -30.71
CA LYS A 277 3.36 -16.77 -32.03
C LYS A 277 2.94 -17.68 -33.18
N GLU A 278 3.24 -18.98 -33.10
CA GLU A 278 2.77 -19.96 -34.10
C GLU A 278 1.24 -19.98 -34.17
N ILE A 279 0.56 -19.90 -33.02
CA ILE A 279 -0.90 -19.88 -32.93
C ILE A 279 -1.48 -18.56 -33.45
N GLU A 280 -0.89 -17.41 -33.09
CA GLU A 280 -1.28 -16.10 -33.62
C GLU A 280 -1.08 -15.99 -35.14
N GLN A 281 -0.05 -16.63 -35.68
CA GLN A 281 0.18 -16.68 -37.12
C GLN A 281 -0.81 -17.63 -37.81
N LEU A 282 -1.15 -18.75 -37.16
CA LEU A 282 -2.16 -19.69 -37.65
C LEU A 282 -3.53 -19.03 -37.80
N GLU A 283 -3.92 -18.13 -36.88
CA GLU A 283 -5.14 -17.34 -36.99
C GLU A 283 -5.23 -16.56 -38.32
N LYS A 284 -4.09 -16.07 -38.82
CA LYS A 284 -4.02 -15.29 -40.06
C LYS A 284 -3.94 -16.16 -41.30
N ASP A 285 -3.17 -17.24 -41.23
CA ASP A 285 -2.80 -18.04 -42.40
C ASP A 285 -3.78 -19.19 -42.66
N ASP A 286 -4.35 -19.79 -41.61
CA ASP A 286 -5.33 -20.88 -41.69
C ASP A 286 -6.37 -20.79 -40.54
N PRO A 287 -7.41 -19.95 -40.71
CA PRO A 287 -8.44 -19.75 -39.70
C PRO A 287 -9.19 -21.03 -39.32
N THR A 288 -9.32 -22.00 -40.24
CA THR A 288 -10.04 -23.25 -39.95
C THR A 288 -9.25 -24.13 -38.98
N THR A 289 -7.94 -24.22 -39.17
CA THR A 289 -7.07 -24.94 -38.23
C THR A 289 -6.96 -24.20 -36.90
N PHE A 290 -6.95 -22.86 -36.91
CA PHE A 290 -7.01 -22.05 -35.69
C PHE A 290 -8.30 -22.27 -34.88
N ASP A 291 -9.48 -22.24 -35.51
CA ASP A 291 -10.76 -22.49 -34.84
C ASP A 291 -10.80 -23.88 -34.20
N ASN A 292 -10.29 -24.89 -34.91
CA ASN A 292 -10.17 -26.25 -34.37
C ASN A 292 -9.22 -26.31 -33.17
N LEU A 293 -8.11 -25.56 -33.20
CA LEU A 293 -7.19 -25.46 -32.08
C LEU A 293 -7.85 -24.75 -30.88
N ARG A 294 -8.57 -23.65 -31.11
CA ARG A 294 -9.33 -22.93 -30.06
C ARG A 294 -10.37 -23.85 -29.40
N LEU A 295 -11.11 -24.64 -30.18
CA LEU A 295 -12.04 -25.63 -29.64
C LEU A 295 -11.34 -26.70 -28.79
N LYS A 296 -10.13 -27.14 -29.17
CA LYS A 296 -9.32 -28.06 -28.37
C LYS A 296 -8.84 -27.41 -27.07
N LEU A 297 -8.38 -26.17 -27.11
CA LEU A 297 -7.97 -25.40 -25.93
C LEU A 297 -9.16 -25.19 -24.97
N ASP A 298 -10.32 -24.79 -25.50
CA ASP A 298 -11.55 -24.66 -24.73
C ASP A 298 -11.96 -25.98 -24.08
N TYR A 299 -11.82 -27.10 -24.78
CA TYR A 299 -12.10 -28.42 -24.22
C TYR A 299 -11.12 -28.78 -23.10
N LEU A 300 -9.82 -28.47 -23.26
CA LEU A 300 -8.81 -28.67 -22.22
C LEU A 300 -9.10 -27.85 -20.96
N ILE A 301 -9.44 -26.57 -21.13
CA ILE A 301 -9.62 -25.60 -20.04
C ILE A 301 -10.98 -25.77 -19.34
N LYS A 302 -12.07 -25.86 -20.11
CA LYS A 302 -13.46 -25.83 -19.62
C LYS A 302 -14.08 -27.22 -19.47
N GLY A 303 -13.37 -28.28 -19.83
CA GLY A 303 -13.83 -29.66 -19.78
C GLY A 303 -14.29 -30.08 -18.37
N LYS A 304 -15.59 -29.94 -18.09
CA LYS A 304 -16.24 -30.45 -16.88
C LYS A 304 -16.27 -31.98 -16.92
N GLY A 305 -15.57 -32.60 -15.98
CA GLY A 305 -15.80 -33.98 -15.56
C GLY A 305 -14.95 -35.04 -16.28
N SER A 306 -14.30 -35.88 -15.47
CA SER A 306 -13.82 -37.25 -15.72
C SER A 306 -12.97 -37.58 -16.96
N ALA A 307 -12.66 -36.65 -17.86
CA ALA A 307 -11.73 -36.88 -18.97
C ALA A 307 -10.26 -36.59 -18.62
N ARG A 308 -9.86 -36.67 -17.34
CA ARG A 308 -8.46 -36.75 -16.89
C ARG A 308 -7.84 -38.12 -17.24
N GLY A 309 -7.87 -38.48 -18.51
CA GLY A 309 -7.32 -39.74 -19.04
C GLY A 309 -6.25 -39.50 -20.10
N ALA A 310 -5.70 -40.60 -20.64
CA ALA A 310 -4.62 -40.62 -21.63
C ALA A 310 -4.80 -39.68 -22.85
N LYS A 311 -6.04 -39.25 -23.15
CA LYS A 311 -6.34 -38.31 -24.23
C LYS A 311 -5.89 -36.87 -23.93
N VAL A 312 -6.01 -36.41 -22.69
CA VAL A 312 -5.49 -35.09 -22.26
C VAL A 312 -3.97 -35.14 -22.20
N GLU A 313 -3.40 -36.19 -21.60
CA GLU A 313 -1.94 -36.39 -21.55
C GLU A 313 -1.30 -36.44 -22.95
N ASN A 314 -1.92 -37.11 -23.92
CA ASN A 314 -1.42 -37.13 -25.28
C ASN A 314 -1.47 -35.74 -25.95
N MET A 315 -2.50 -34.94 -25.68
CA MET A 315 -2.56 -33.57 -26.20
C MET A 315 -1.56 -32.65 -25.51
N LEU A 316 -1.28 -32.82 -24.21
CA LEU A 316 -0.22 -32.09 -23.51
C LEU A 316 1.17 -32.38 -24.12
N ARG A 317 1.45 -33.66 -24.40
CA ARG A 317 2.71 -34.09 -25.03
C ARG A 317 2.95 -33.52 -26.42
N GLU A 318 1.90 -33.13 -27.16
CA GLU A 318 2.06 -32.44 -28.45
C GLU A 318 2.71 -31.05 -28.31
N PHE A 319 2.61 -30.42 -27.14
CA PHE A 319 3.20 -29.11 -26.84
C PHE A 319 4.57 -29.21 -26.16
N GLY A 320 4.79 -30.27 -25.39
CA GLY A 320 6.04 -30.59 -24.71
C GLY A 320 5.79 -31.33 -23.40
N ASP A 321 6.78 -32.06 -22.90
CA ASP A 321 6.67 -32.83 -21.65
C ASP A 321 6.60 -31.93 -20.40
N ASP A 322 6.94 -30.65 -20.51
CA ASP A 322 6.98 -29.65 -19.43
C ASP A 322 5.73 -28.76 -19.34
N TRP A 323 4.73 -28.98 -20.21
CA TRP A 323 3.49 -28.21 -20.24
C TRP A 323 2.47 -28.73 -19.23
N VAL A 324 1.88 -27.81 -18.47
CA VAL A 324 0.78 -28.06 -17.53
C VAL A 324 -0.50 -27.36 -17.97
N LEU A 325 -1.65 -27.72 -17.38
CA LEU A 325 -2.95 -27.17 -17.78
C LEU A 325 -2.99 -25.64 -17.70
N GLU A 326 -2.33 -25.08 -16.70
CA GLU A 326 -2.24 -23.65 -16.41
C GLU A 326 -1.53 -22.89 -17.53
N ASP A 327 -0.60 -23.53 -18.25
CA ASP A 327 0.03 -22.93 -19.44
C ASP A 327 -0.98 -22.73 -20.57
N PHE A 328 -1.95 -23.64 -20.74
CA PHE A 328 -2.99 -23.50 -21.76
C PHE A 328 -4.01 -22.41 -21.39
N ILE A 329 -4.30 -22.25 -20.10
CA ILE A 329 -5.11 -21.13 -19.59
C ILE A 329 -4.40 -19.81 -19.92
N GLU A 330 -3.08 -19.74 -19.72
CA GLU A 330 -2.28 -18.56 -20.05
C GLU A 330 -2.23 -18.30 -21.57
N ILE A 331 -2.18 -19.34 -22.42
CA ILE A 331 -2.35 -19.20 -23.88
C ILE A 331 -3.71 -18.56 -24.19
N ASP A 332 -4.80 -19.12 -23.66
CA ASP A 332 -6.16 -18.63 -23.96
C ASP A 332 -6.34 -17.16 -23.53
N ARG A 333 -5.82 -16.82 -22.35
CA ARG A 333 -5.77 -15.45 -21.82
C ARG A 333 -5.00 -14.48 -22.72
N ARG A 334 -3.87 -14.91 -23.31
CA ARG A 334 -3.05 -14.07 -24.20
C ARG A 334 -3.63 -13.94 -25.60
N LEU A 335 -4.30 -14.99 -26.10
CA LEU A 335 -4.93 -14.99 -27.41
C LEU A 335 -6.27 -14.23 -27.41
N ASP A 336 -6.94 -14.07 -26.27
CA ASP A 336 -8.12 -13.21 -26.14
C ASP A 336 -7.77 -11.82 -25.57
N PRO A 337 -7.54 -10.80 -26.41
CA PRO A 337 -7.24 -9.46 -25.96
C PRO A 337 -8.36 -8.85 -25.12
N THR A 338 -9.61 -9.36 -25.18
CA THR A 338 -10.67 -8.83 -24.30
C THR A 338 -10.46 -9.19 -22.84
N ILE A 339 -9.72 -10.24 -22.50
CA ILE A 339 -9.45 -10.62 -21.10
C ILE A 339 -8.23 -9.85 -20.56
N ALA A 340 -7.15 -9.76 -21.34
CA ALA A 340 -5.92 -9.05 -20.94
C ALA A 340 -6.10 -7.52 -20.89
N ASP A 341 -6.78 -6.91 -21.87
CA ASP A 341 -7.05 -5.47 -21.86
C ASP A 341 -8.22 -5.09 -20.95
N ALA A 342 -9.23 -5.95 -20.72
CA ALA A 342 -10.34 -5.60 -19.82
C ALA A 342 -9.90 -5.55 -18.37
N GLU A 343 -9.08 -6.48 -17.87
CA GLU A 343 -8.59 -6.39 -16.48
C GLU A 343 -7.77 -5.11 -16.27
N VAL A 344 -6.84 -4.80 -17.19
CA VAL A 344 -5.99 -3.61 -17.09
C VAL A 344 -6.79 -2.33 -17.33
N LYS A 345 -7.69 -2.27 -18.33
CA LYS A 345 -8.56 -1.10 -18.56
C LYS A 345 -9.63 -0.94 -17.50
N GLU A 346 -10.19 -2.00 -16.94
CA GLU A 346 -11.18 -1.94 -15.87
C GLU A 346 -10.52 -1.45 -14.59
N ILE A 347 -9.36 -2.00 -14.23
CA ILE A 347 -8.56 -1.50 -13.10
C ILE A 347 -8.19 -0.02 -13.31
N LEU A 348 -7.68 0.36 -14.49
CA LEU A 348 -7.34 1.76 -14.80
C LEU A 348 -8.57 2.67 -14.90
N SER A 349 -9.71 2.17 -15.37
CA SER A 349 -10.98 2.91 -15.49
C SER A 349 -11.61 3.12 -14.12
N ASP A 350 -11.63 2.10 -13.28
CA ASP A 350 -12.13 2.18 -11.91
C ASP A 350 -11.21 3.02 -11.03
N LEU A 351 -9.89 2.94 -11.21
CA LEU A 351 -8.95 3.86 -10.57
C LEU A 351 -9.20 5.30 -11.01
N LYS A 352 -9.34 5.57 -12.31
CA LYS A 352 -9.68 6.91 -12.82
C LYS A 352 -11.04 7.40 -12.32
N LYS A 353 -12.06 6.54 -12.25
CA LYS A 353 -13.41 6.88 -11.75
C LYS A 353 -13.41 7.13 -10.24
N ARG A 354 -12.70 6.32 -9.46
CA ARG A 354 -12.57 6.51 -8.00
C ARG A 354 -11.77 7.78 -7.70
N ALA A 355 -10.65 8.00 -8.38
CA ALA A 355 -9.87 9.23 -8.27
C ALA A 355 -10.65 10.48 -8.71
N ALA A 356 -11.45 10.39 -9.78
CA ALA A 356 -12.30 11.48 -10.25
C ALA A 356 -13.47 11.77 -9.31
N ARG A 357 -14.12 10.75 -8.74
CA ARG A 357 -15.19 10.90 -7.74
C ARG A 357 -14.64 11.53 -6.46
N GLU A 358 -13.47 11.10 -6.02
CA GLU A 358 -12.82 11.64 -4.84
C GLU A 358 -12.34 13.09 -5.04
N ARG A 359 -11.71 13.40 -6.20
CA ARG A 359 -11.37 14.79 -6.56
C ARG A 359 -12.59 15.70 -6.62
N THR A 360 -13.69 15.22 -7.22
CA THR A 360 -14.93 16.00 -7.31
C THR A 360 -15.52 16.26 -5.91
N ARG A 361 -15.49 15.27 -5.01
CA ARG A 361 -15.91 15.44 -3.61
C ARG A 361 -15.05 16.48 -2.89
N ILE A 362 -13.73 16.40 -3.05
CA ILE A 362 -12.76 17.30 -2.41
C ILE A 362 -12.90 18.74 -2.92
N VAL A 363 -13.11 18.95 -4.23
CA VAL A 363 -13.35 20.29 -4.80
C VAL A 363 -14.63 20.89 -4.23
N LYS A 364 -15.70 20.10 -4.15
CA LYS A 364 -16.98 20.57 -3.57
C LYS A 364 -16.83 20.96 -2.09
N GLU A 365 -16.15 20.15 -1.29
CA GLU A 365 -15.86 20.48 0.11
C GLU A 365 -14.95 21.71 0.27
N ARG A 366 -14.10 21.99 -0.72
CA ARG A 366 -13.23 23.16 -0.73
C ARG A 366 -14.01 24.43 -1.07
N GLU A 367 -14.88 24.39 -2.06
CA GLU A 367 -15.78 25.48 -2.42
C GLU A 367 -16.69 25.86 -1.23
N GLU A 368 -17.32 24.87 -0.58
CA GLU A 368 -18.14 25.09 0.62
C GLU A 368 -17.35 25.73 1.78
N ARG A 369 -16.06 25.37 1.94
CA ARG A 369 -15.18 25.97 2.96
C ARG A 369 -14.70 27.37 2.61
N GLU A 370 -14.45 27.67 1.34
CA GLU A 370 -14.09 29.02 0.89
C GLU A 370 -15.27 29.97 1.06
N GLU A 371 -16.49 29.48 0.81
CA GLU A 371 -17.73 30.21 1.07
C GLU A 371 -17.91 30.50 2.57
N GLN A 372 -17.71 29.49 3.44
CA GLN A 372 -17.73 29.68 4.90
C GLN A 372 -16.63 30.64 5.41
N LYS A 373 -15.43 30.63 4.80
CA LYS A 373 -14.36 31.58 5.15
C LYS A 373 -14.71 33.00 4.73
N ALA A 374 -15.26 33.18 3.54
CA ALA A 374 -15.71 34.48 3.05
C ALA A 374 -16.84 35.03 3.92
N GLU A 375 -17.78 34.18 4.35
CA GLU A 375 -18.86 34.56 5.26
C GLU A 375 -18.34 34.98 6.64
N LYS A 376 -17.40 34.22 7.22
CA LYS A 376 -16.72 34.61 8.48
C LYS A 376 -15.93 35.91 8.36
N ALA A 377 -15.29 36.16 7.22
CA ALA A 377 -14.56 37.41 6.99
C ALA A 377 -15.52 38.61 6.93
N ARG A 378 -16.66 38.48 6.23
CA ARG A 378 -17.70 39.52 6.20
C ARG A 378 -18.32 39.75 7.58
N GLU A 379 -18.57 38.70 8.34
CA GLU A 379 -19.11 38.82 9.70
C GLU A 379 -18.12 39.52 10.64
N LYS A 380 -16.82 39.24 10.49
CA LYS A 380 -15.76 39.95 11.23
C LYS A 380 -15.70 41.43 10.86
N GLU A 381 -15.69 41.77 9.57
CA GLU A 381 -15.69 43.17 9.12
C GLU A 381 -16.91 43.94 9.63
N PHE A 382 -18.08 43.30 9.60
CA PHE A 382 -19.32 43.86 10.14
C PHE A 382 -19.21 44.15 11.65
N MET A 383 -18.68 43.19 12.43
CA MET A 383 -18.50 43.36 13.88
C MET A 383 -17.44 44.42 14.20
N ASP A 384 -16.34 44.46 13.45
CA ASP A 384 -15.28 45.48 13.57
C ASP A 384 -15.83 46.90 13.30
N ALA A 385 -16.74 47.05 12.33
CA ALA A 385 -17.41 48.32 12.05
C ALA A 385 -18.45 48.69 13.11
N LEU A 386 -19.28 47.73 13.54
CA LEU A 386 -20.34 47.95 14.53
C LEU A 386 -19.78 48.29 15.93
N PHE A 387 -18.60 47.76 16.26
CA PHE A 387 -17.92 47.93 17.54
C PHE A 387 -16.53 48.55 17.36
N ALA A 388 -16.40 49.56 16.50
CA ALA A 388 -15.12 50.21 16.21
C ALA A 388 -14.43 50.76 17.47
N ASP A 389 -15.21 51.32 18.39
CA ASP A 389 -14.74 51.83 19.70
C ASP A 389 -14.35 50.73 20.69
N SER A 390 -14.80 49.50 20.43
CA SER A 390 -14.63 48.33 21.30
C SER A 390 -13.83 47.21 20.63
N ARG A 391 -13.01 47.53 19.61
CA ARG A 391 -12.17 46.58 18.87
C ARG A 391 -12.94 45.39 18.28
N GLY A 392 -14.13 45.64 17.73
CA GLY A 392 -14.95 44.60 17.10
C GLY A 392 -15.61 43.63 18.08
N ARG A 393 -15.50 43.89 19.39
CA ARG A 393 -15.87 42.94 20.43
C ARG A 393 -17.08 43.41 21.23
N ILE A 394 -18.16 42.64 21.07
CA ILE A 394 -19.43 42.84 21.77
C ILE A 394 -19.28 42.75 23.29
N ASP A 395 -18.34 41.95 23.79
CA ASP A 395 -18.11 41.77 25.21
C ASP A 395 -17.33 42.93 25.84
N ILE A 396 -16.44 43.56 25.08
CA ILE A 396 -15.78 44.80 25.49
C ILE A 396 -16.80 45.94 25.50
N TYR A 397 -17.62 46.04 24.46
CA TYR A 397 -18.70 47.00 24.38
C TYR A 397 -19.64 46.92 25.60
N ALA A 398 -20.14 45.72 25.92
CA ALA A 398 -21.07 45.55 27.04
C ALA A 398 -20.47 45.99 28.38
N ARG A 399 -19.18 45.71 28.62
CA ARG A 399 -18.47 46.15 29.84
C ARG A 399 -18.28 47.66 29.89
N GLN A 400 -17.83 48.26 28.80
CA GLN A 400 -17.62 49.70 28.71
C GLN A 400 -18.91 50.48 28.86
N HIS A 401 -20.03 49.97 28.32
CA HIS A 401 -21.34 50.59 28.48
C HIS A 401 -21.81 50.55 29.94
N ALA A 402 -21.73 49.39 30.58
CA ALA A 402 -22.03 49.23 32.01
C ALA A 402 -21.18 50.15 32.90
N GLU A 403 -19.88 50.24 32.62
CA GLU A 403 -18.98 51.10 33.40
C GLU A 403 -19.33 52.58 33.24
N LYS A 404 -19.78 53.03 32.06
CA LYS A 404 -20.23 54.41 31.82
C LYS A 404 -21.48 54.78 32.62
N THR A 405 -22.36 53.83 32.89
CA THR A 405 -23.58 54.02 33.71
C THR A 405 -23.32 53.83 35.21
N GLY A 406 -22.06 53.55 35.60
CA GLY A 406 -21.63 53.41 36.99
C GLY A 406 -21.93 52.04 37.61
N VAL A 407 -22.24 51.04 36.78
CA VAL A 407 -22.54 49.67 37.23
C VAL A 407 -21.59 48.65 36.59
N THR A 408 -21.53 47.44 37.14
CA THR A 408 -20.77 46.34 36.56
C THR A 408 -21.69 45.16 36.29
N ILE A 409 -21.44 44.43 35.19
CA ILE A 409 -22.22 43.24 34.86
C ILE A 409 -21.72 42.08 35.72
N PRO A 410 -22.57 41.48 36.57
CA PRO A 410 -22.20 40.30 37.35
C PRO A 410 -21.79 39.13 36.44
N TYR A 411 -20.75 38.39 36.84
CA TYR A 411 -20.19 37.29 36.04
C TYR A 411 -21.26 36.25 35.61
N ASN A 412 -22.19 35.93 36.51
CA ASN A 412 -23.28 34.98 36.24
C ASN A 412 -24.35 35.48 35.25
N LYS A 413 -24.40 36.78 34.95
CA LYS A 413 -25.33 37.38 33.98
C LYS A 413 -24.67 37.75 32.64
N PHE A 414 -23.34 37.69 32.57
CA PHE A 414 -22.58 38.17 31.42
C PHE A 414 -22.96 37.46 30.11
N ASN A 415 -23.02 36.12 30.11
CA ASN A 415 -23.41 35.35 28.91
C ASN A 415 -24.85 35.64 28.47
N THR A 416 -25.77 35.92 29.40
CA THR A 416 -27.15 36.28 29.08
C THR A 416 -27.21 37.64 28.35
N VAL A 417 -26.42 38.61 28.79
CA VAL A 417 -26.29 39.92 28.12
C VAL A 417 -25.71 39.76 26.72
N ILE A 418 -24.59 39.03 26.57
CA ILE A 418 -23.96 38.82 25.26
C ILE A 418 -24.90 38.14 24.27
N ASN A 419 -25.61 37.09 24.71
CA ASN A 419 -26.57 36.39 23.85
C ASN A 419 -27.76 37.29 23.46
N ALA A 420 -28.24 38.15 24.35
CA ALA A 420 -29.32 39.10 24.04
C ALA A 420 -28.88 40.11 22.96
N LEU A 421 -27.67 40.66 23.11
CA LEU A 421 -27.08 41.57 22.14
C LEU A 421 -26.83 40.89 20.79
N GLN A 422 -26.26 39.67 20.76
CA GLN A 422 -26.05 38.89 19.53
C GLN A 422 -27.36 38.56 18.83
N ASN A 423 -28.40 38.18 19.58
CA ASN A 423 -29.73 37.93 19.02
C ASN A 423 -30.33 39.19 18.41
N LYS A 424 -30.11 40.36 19.02
CA LYS A 424 -30.58 41.64 18.47
C LYS A 424 -29.84 41.98 17.18
N ILE A 425 -28.52 41.84 17.14
CA ILE A 425 -27.70 42.03 15.94
C ILE A 425 -28.18 41.13 14.80
N ASN A 426 -28.41 39.84 15.08
CA ASN A 426 -28.89 38.89 14.08
C ASN A 426 -30.27 39.25 13.52
N ARG A 427 -31.18 39.79 14.34
CA ARG A 427 -32.51 40.24 13.91
C ARG A 427 -32.50 41.52 13.09
N MET A 428 -31.44 42.32 13.23
CA MET A 428 -31.27 43.60 12.53
C MET A 428 -30.18 43.52 11.43
N LYS A 429 -29.77 42.30 11.03
CA LYS A 429 -28.84 42.10 9.91
C LYS A 429 -29.44 42.74 8.64
N GLY A 430 -28.81 43.82 8.16
CA GLY A 430 -29.24 44.60 6.99
C GLY A 430 -29.70 46.03 7.30
N GLU A 431 -29.88 46.39 8.57
CA GLU A 431 -30.11 47.78 8.98
C GLU A 431 -28.80 48.59 9.06
N ASN A 432 -28.92 49.93 9.14
CA ASN A 432 -27.76 50.80 9.32
C ASN A 432 -27.10 50.53 10.69
N LEU A 433 -25.76 50.47 10.71
CA LEU A 433 -24.95 50.26 11.91
C LEU A 433 -25.33 51.18 13.08
N GLU A 434 -25.68 52.44 12.82
CA GLU A 434 -26.07 53.40 13.84
C GLU A 434 -27.41 53.02 14.52
N GLN A 435 -28.38 52.51 13.75
CA GLN A 435 -29.66 52.03 14.27
C GLN A 435 -29.51 50.75 15.10
N ILE A 436 -28.62 49.86 14.66
CA ILE A 436 -28.25 48.67 15.42
C ILE A 436 -27.63 49.12 16.74
N ARG A 437 -26.70 50.08 16.72
CA ARG A 437 -26.02 50.56 17.93
C ARG A 437 -26.98 51.17 18.96
N ILE A 438 -27.85 52.08 18.53
CA ILE A 438 -28.88 52.68 19.38
C ILE A 438 -29.78 51.60 20.01
N SER A 439 -30.12 50.56 19.25
CA SER A 439 -30.92 49.45 19.76
C SER A 439 -30.18 48.58 20.77
N LEU A 440 -28.85 48.45 20.65
CA LEU A 440 -28.02 47.74 21.62
C LEU A 440 -27.87 48.55 22.90
N ASP A 441 -27.67 49.87 22.82
CA ASP A 441 -27.60 50.76 23.97
C ASP A 441 -28.94 50.69 24.76
N LYS A 442 -30.07 50.72 24.06
CA LYS A 442 -31.39 50.57 24.67
C LYS A 442 -31.59 49.23 25.39
N ILE A 443 -31.09 48.13 24.81
CA ILE A 443 -31.14 46.81 25.48
C ILE A 443 -30.29 46.82 26.75
N MET A 444 -29.11 47.44 26.71
CA MET A 444 -28.26 47.59 27.88
C MET A 444 -29.01 48.36 28.98
N GLU A 445 -29.63 49.49 28.64
CA GLU A 445 -30.42 50.31 29.57
C GLU A 445 -31.62 49.54 30.15
N GLU A 446 -32.38 48.81 29.32
CA GLU A 446 -33.52 47.98 29.75
C GLU A 446 -33.08 46.85 30.71
N MET A 447 -31.85 46.35 30.55
CA MET A 447 -31.25 45.35 31.44
C MET A 447 -30.60 45.95 32.70
N GLY A 448 -30.54 47.29 32.80
CA GLY A 448 -29.97 48.02 33.92
C GLY A 448 -28.44 48.20 33.84
N TYR A 449 -27.88 48.27 32.63
CA TYR A 449 -26.45 48.41 32.35
C TYR A 449 -26.16 49.54 31.35
#